data_AF-Q84RX6-F1
#
_entry.id   AF-Q84RX6-F1
#
_cell.length_a   1.000
_cell.length_b   1.000
_cell.length_c   1.000
_cell.angle_alpha   90.00
_cell.angle_beta   90.00
_cell.angle_gamma   90.00
#
_symmetry.space_group_name_H-M   'P 1'
#
loop_
_entity.id
_entity.type
_entity.pdbx_description
1 polymer ?
#
loop_
_entity_poly.entity_id
_entity_poly.type
_entity_poly.pdbx_seq_one_letter_code
_entity_poly.pdbx_strand_id
1 'polypeptide(L)'
;MASRRSRRLGSLVPFAAAVVLLLLIASAAAAAAGSPDRAGPARPPLVLPLTLAYPNATRLPASSARRGLGDGHNPNARMRLHDDLLTNGYYTTRLYIGTPSQEFALIVDSGSTVTYVPCATCEQCGNHQDPRFQPDLSSTYSPVKCNVDCTCDNERSQCTYERQYAEMSSSSGVLGEDIMSFGKESELKPQRAVFGCENTETGDLFSQHADGIMGLGRGQLSIMDQLVEKGVISDSFSLCYGGMDVGGGTMVLGGMPAPPDMVFSHSNPVRSPYYNIELKEIHVAGKALRLDPKIFNSKHGTVLDSGTTYAYLPEQAFVAFKDAVTNKVNSLKKIRGPDPNYKDICFAGAGRNVSQLSEVFPDVDMVFGNGQKLSLSPENYLFRHSKVEGAYCLGVFQNGKDPTTLLGGIVVRNTLVTYDRHNEKIGFWKTNCSELWERLHISEVPSSAPSDSEGDMAPAPAPSGLPEFDVGLITVDMSINVTYPNLKPHLHELAELIAKELDIDSRQVRVMNVTSQGNSTLIRWGIFPAGPSNSMTNTTAMGIIYRLTQHHVQLPENLGSYQLLEWNVQPLSKRSWFRDHVVSILLGILLVVLLTLSALLVLIVWRKKFRGQAAYRPVDSAVPEQELQPL
;
A
#
# COMPACT_ATOMS: atom_id res chain seq x y z
N MET A 1 -63.61 30.37 56.14
CA MET A 1 -62.21 30.84 56.31
C MET A 1 -61.32 30.10 55.33
N ALA A 2 -60.46 30.82 54.62
CA ALA A 2 -59.66 30.33 53.50
C ALA A 2 -58.80 29.12 53.88
N SER A 3 -59.12 27.95 53.32
CA SER A 3 -58.28 26.76 53.34
C SER A 3 -57.20 26.92 52.26
N ARG A 4 -55.97 27.23 52.70
CA ARG A 4 -54.75 27.22 51.87
C ARG A 4 -54.50 25.79 51.36
N ARG A 5 -55.00 25.47 50.16
CA ARG A 5 -54.55 24.28 49.42
C ARG A 5 -53.19 24.57 48.81
N SER A 6 -52.16 24.04 49.45
CA SER A 6 -50.83 23.81 48.89
C SER A 6 -50.96 23.12 47.53
N ARG A 7 -50.67 23.85 46.44
CA ARG A 7 -50.48 23.26 45.12
C ARG A 7 -49.07 22.69 45.09
N ARG A 8 -48.98 21.37 45.18
CA ARG A 8 -47.77 20.59 44.93
C ARG A 8 -47.16 21.02 43.58
N LEU A 9 -45.97 21.61 43.65
CA LEU A 9 -45.08 21.81 42.52
C LEU A 9 -44.54 20.42 42.13
N GLY A 10 -45.28 19.69 41.31
CA GLY A 10 -44.94 18.33 40.92
C GLY A 10 -45.13 18.14 39.43
N SER A 11 -44.25 18.74 38.60
CA SER A 11 -44.08 18.29 37.20
C SER A 11 -42.80 18.76 36.50
N LEU A 12 -41.88 19.49 37.16
CA LEU A 12 -40.63 19.95 36.52
C LEU A 12 -39.40 19.04 36.77
N VAL A 13 -39.53 18.04 37.64
CA VAL A 13 -38.43 17.10 37.95
C VAL A 13 -38.00 16.20 36.77
N PRO A 14 -38.89 15.67 35.91
CA PRO A 14 -38.42 14.75 34.86
C PRO A 14 -37.64 15.45 33.74
N PHE A 15 -37.88 16.74 33.48
CA PHE A 15 -37.17 17.48 32.43
C PHE A 15 -35.74 17.84 32.83
N ALA A 16 -35.49 18.18 34.10
CA ALA A 16 -34.15 18.47 34.58
C ALA A 16 -33.25 17.22 34.57
N ALA A 17 -33.80 16.05 34.91
CA ALA A 17 -33.05 14.80 34.94
C ALA A 17 -32.56 14.35 33.54
N ALA A 18 -33.39 14.54 32.50
CA ALA A 18 -33.04 14.17 31.13
C ALA A 18 -31.88 15.01 30.56
N VAL A 19 -31.83 16.31 30.89
CA VAL A 19 -30.77 17.22 30.42
C VAL A 19 -29.42 16.89 31.07
N VAL A 20 -29.41 16.54 32.36
CA VAL A 20 -28.17 16.16 33.07
C VAL A 20 -27.60 14.85 32.53
N LEU A 21 -28.44 13.87 32.19
CA LEU A 21 -28.00 12.59 31.64
C LEU A 21 -27.35 12.77 30.25
N LEU A 22 -27.93 13.62 29.39
CA LEU A 22 -27.37 13.93 28.07
C LEU A 22 -26.00 14.62 28.15
N LEU A 23 -25.80 15.52 29.12
CA LEU A 23 -24.52 16.19 29.35
C LEU A 23 -23.45 15.22 29.86
N LEU A 24 -23.81 14.26 30.72
CA LEU A 24 -22.88 13.24 31.20
C LEU A 24 -22.43 12.29 30.09
N ILE A 25 -23.34 11.87 29.20
CA ILE A 25 -23.00 11.02 28.04
C ILE A 25 -22.06 11.77 27.07
N ALA A 26 -22.32 13.06 26.82
CA ALA A 26 -21.44 13.88 25.97
C ALA A 26 -20.03 14.06 26.58
N SER A 27 -19.92 14.18 27.91
CA SER A 27 -18.63 14.29 28.59
C SER A 27 -17.84 12.97 28.62
N ALA A 28 -18.53 11.83 28.73
CA ALA A 28 -17.90 10.51 28.67
C ALA A 28 -17.40 10.17 27.25
N ALA A 29 -18.13 10.60 26.21
CA ALA A 29 -17.69 10.46 24.83
C ALA A 29 -16.47 11.33 24.49
N ALA A 30 -16.34 12.52 25.11
CA ALA A 30 -15.17 13.38 24.93
C ALA A 30 -13.92 12.87 25.68
N ALA A 31 -14.10 12.21 26.83
CA ALA A 31 -12.98 11.65 27.61
C ALA A 31 -12.44 10.32 27.04
N ALA A 32 -13.20 9.62 26.20
CA ALA A 32 -12.75 8.41 25.51
C ALA A 32 -11.91 8.70 24.25
N ALA A 33 -11.83 9.97 23.81
CA ALA A 33 -10.97 10.40 22.71
C ALA A 33 -9.60 10.86 23.25
N GLY A 34 -8.91 9.97 23.96
CA GLY A 34 -7.56 10.18 24.49
C GLY A 34 -6.49 9.64 23.53
N SER A 35 -5.82 10.57 22.85
CA SER A 35 -4.47 10.52 22.22
C SER A 35 -4.05 9.29 21.42
N PRO A 36 -4.02 9.38 20.07
CA PRO A 36 -3.18 8.52 19.25
C PRO A 36 -1.72 9.03 19.25
N ASP A 37 -0.82 8.18 18.74
CA ASP A 37 0.54 8.49 18.31
C ASP A 37 1.64 8.45 19.35
N ARG A 38 1.93 7.22 19.80
CA ARG A 38 3.29 6.83 20.15
C ARG A 38 3.95 6.32 18.86
N ALA A 39 4.78 7.15 18.23
CA ALA A 39 5.59 6.76 17.07
C ALA A 39 6.35 5.46 17.39
N GLY A 40 6.01 4.39 16.67
CA GLY A 40 6.65 3.09 16.81
C GLY A 40 8.13 3.13 16.39
N PRO A 41 8.96 2.22 16.92
CA PRO A 41 10.34 2.08 16.48
C PRO A 41 10.40 1.76 14.98
N ALA A 42 11.52 2.13 14.34
CA ALA A 42 11.81 1.78 12.95
C ALA A 42 11.50 0.29 12.73
N ARG A 43 10.67 0.01 11.71
CA ARG A 43 10.13 -1.33 11.45
C ARG A 43 11.27 -2.31 11.18
N PRO A 44 11.14 -3.58 11.61
CA PRO A 44 12.04 -4.62 11.13
C PRO A 44 12.03 -4.61 9.60
N PRO A 45 13.18 -4.81 8.93
CA PRO A 45 13.17 -5.04 7.50
C PRO A 45 12.32 -6.29 7.21
N LEU A 46 11.38 -6.17 6.27
CA LEU A 46 10.63 -7.32 5.79
C LEU A 46 11.62 -8.24 5.07
N VAL A 47 12.02 -9.29 5.77
CA VAL A 47 12.64 -10.46 5.16
C VAL A 47 11.45 -11.34 4.82
N LEU A 48 11.24 -11.69 3.55
CA LEU A 48 10.28 -12.71 3.14
C LEU A 48 11.06 -14.01 2.82
N PRO A 49 11.76 -14.70 3.75
CA PRO A 49 12.42 -15.92 3.37
C PRO A 49 11.40 -17.05 3.18
N LEU A 50 11.85 -18.15 2.59
CA LEU A 50 11.03 -19.02 1.76
C LEU A 50 10.39 -20.18 2.54
N THR A 51 9.08 -20.43 2.42
CA THR A 51 8.51 -21.76 2.71
C THR A 51 7.90 -22.40 1.46
N LEU A 52 8.10 -23.71 1.35
CA LEU A 52 7.50 -24.51 0.28
C LEU A 52 5.98 -24.57 0.47
N ALA A 53 5.24 -24.31 -0.60
CA ALA A 53 3.88 -24.82 -0.73
C ALA A 53 3.90 -26.35 -0.47
N TYR A 54 2.96 -26.84 0.34
CA TYR A 54 2.76 -28.27 0.53
C TYR A 54 2.71 -28.98 -0.83
N PRO A 55 3.48 -30.06 -1.06
CA PRO A 55 3.63 -30.69 -2.38
C PRO A 55 2.39 -31.49 -2.83
N ASN A 56 1.19 -31.16 -2.36
CA ASN A 56 -0.06 -31.76 -2.83
C ASN A 56 -0.71 -31.01 -4.00
N ALA A 57 0.04 -30.17 -4.71
CA ALA A 57 -0.25 -29.93 -6.12
C ALA A 57 0.43 -31.05 -6.92
N THR A 58 -0.31 -32.13 -7.13
CA THR A 58 0.06 -33.25 -8.00
C THR A 58 0.66 -32.70 -9.29
N ARG A 59 1.89 -33.14 -9.60
CA ARG A 59 2.56 -32.92 -10.88
C ARG A 59 1.66 -33.50 -11.97
N LEU A 60 0.77 -32.69 -12.54
CA LEU A 60 0.26 -33.00 -13.87
C LEU A 60 1.51 -33.12 -14.77
N PRO A 61 1.67 -34.23 -15.50
CA PRO A 61 2.78 -34.38 -16.42
C PRO A 61 2.82 -33.14 -17.31
N ALA A 62 4.02 -32.70 -17.69
CA ALA A 62 4.21 -31.69 -18.73
C ALA A 62 3.62 -32.23 -20.06
N SER A 63 2.30 -32.20 -20.17
CA SER A 63 1.49 -32.70 -21.27
C SER A 63 0.55 -31.60 -21.71
N SER A 64 1.16 -30.54 -22.19
CA SER A 64 0.77 -29.93 -23.45
C SER A 64 2.01 -29.21 -23.89
N ALA A 65 2.48 -29.55 -25.08
CA ALA A 65 3.50 -28.78 -25.77
C ALA A 65 3.17 -27.31 -25.55
N ARG A 66 4.00 -26.60 -24.76
CA ARG A 66 4.01 -25.14 -24.70
C ARG A 66 4.17 -24.74 -26.15
N ARG A 67 3.05 -24.51 -26.85
CA ARG A 67 3.05 -24.01 -28.21
C ARG A 67 3.78 -22.69 -28.04
N GLY A 68 5.03 -22.65 -28.49
CA GLY A 68 5.72 -21.38 -28.66
C GLY A 68 4.80 -20.57 -29.54
N LEU A 69 4.09 -19.61 -28.92
CA LEU A 69 3.42 -18.58 -29.68
C LEU A 69 4.54 -17.94 -30.49
N GLY A 70 4.40 -18.01 -31.82
CA GLY A 70 5.39 -17.50 -32.74
C GLY A 70 5.72 -16.04 -32.44
N ASP A 71 6.82 -15.58 -33.03
CA ASP A 71 7.47 -14.27 -32.94
C ASP A 71 6.59 -13.04 -33.30
N GLY A 72 5.27 -13.16 -33.19
CA GLY A 72 4.36 -12.03 -33.17
C GLY A 72 4.56 -11.22 -31.90
N HIS A 73 4.40 -9.90 -32.01
CA HIS A 73 4.41 -8.95 -30.90
C HIS A 73 3.32 -9.31 -29.89
N ASN A 74 3.66 -10.11 -28.89
CA ASN A 74 2.77 -10.42 -27.79
C ASN A 74 2.63 -9.17 -26.92
N PRO A 75 1.40 -8.82 -26.48
CA PRO A 75 1.21 -7.67 -25.61
C PRO A 75 1.92 -7.90 -24.28
N ASN A 76 2.57 -6.88 -23.78
CA ASN A 76 3.24 -6.92 -22.48
C ASN A 76 2.43 -6.14 -21.43
N ALA A 77 2.38 -6.67 -20.20
CA ALA A 77 1.86 -5.91 -19.08
C ALA A 77 2.99 -5.04 -18.49
N ARG A 78 3.11 -3.80 -18.97
CA ARG A 78 4.03 -2.81 -18.41
C ARG A 78 3.38 -2.16 -17.20
N MET A 79 4.08 -2.17 -16.07
CA MET A 79 3.58 -1.62 -14.81
C MET A 79 4.69 -0.83 -14.14
N ARG A 80 4.29 0.19 -13.37
CA ARG A 80 5.21 0.98 -12.56
C ARG A 80 5.42 0.30 -11.21
N LEU A 81 6.66 0.33 -10.73
CA LEU A 81 6.98 -0.02 -9.36
C LEU A 81 6.99 1.24 -8.49
N HIS A 82 6.52 1.07 -7.27
CA HIS A 82 6.44 2.08 -6.22
C HIS A 82 7.22 1.62 -5.00
N ASP A 83 7.27 2.47 -3.98
CA ASP A 83 8.00 2.24 -2.72
C ASP A 83 9.50 2.07 -2.90
N ASP A 84 10.18 1.70 -1.82
CA ASP A 84 11.62 1.51 -1.78
C ASP A 84 12.04 0.68 -0.55
N LEU A 85 13.31 0.26 -0.57
CA LEU A 85 13.88 -0.60 0.47
C LEU A 85 14.13 0.10 1.81
N LEU A 86 14.26 1.43 1.83
CA LEU A 86 14.54 2.20 3.04
C LEU A 86 13.25 2.53 3.80
N THR A 87 12.19 2.92 3.08
CA THR A 87 10.90 3.34 3.65
C THR A 87 10.07 2.14 4.09
N ASN A 88 9.83 1.20 3.16
CA ASN A 88 8.91 0.08 3.38
C ASN A 88 9.61 -1.29 3.39
N GLY A 89 10.81 -1.41 2.80
CA GLY A 89 11.55 -2.68 2.73
C GLY A 89 11.16 -3.54 1.51
N TYR A 90 10.27 -3.05 0.66
CA TYR A 90 9.79 -3.77 -0.53
C TYR A 90 9.40 -2.79 -1.62
N TYR A 91 9.22 -3.32 -2.83
CA TYR A 91 8.63 -2.61 -3.95
C TYR A 91 7.22 -3.13 -4.18
N THR A 92 6.30 -2.24 -4.51
CA THR A 92 4.93 -2.60 -4.87
C THR A 92 4.60 -2.25 -6.31
N THR A 93 3.55 -2.85 -6.84
CA THR A 93 2.89 -2.43 -8.08
C THR A 93 1.39 -2.26 -7.85
N ARG A 94 0.74 -1.44 -8.68
CA ARG A 94 -0.73 -1.29 -8.66
C ARG A 94 -1.39 -2.37 -9.51
N LEU A 95 -2.24 -3.20 -8.89
CA LEU A 95 -3.08 -4.17 -9.57
C LEU A 95 -4.55 -3.79 -9.39
N TYR A 96 -5.34 -3.91 -10.46
CA TYR A 96 -6.76 -3.55 -10.46
C TYR A 96 -7.60 -4.81 -10.60
N ILE A 97 -8.50 -5.09 -9.65
CA ILE A 97 -9.32 -6.31 -9.62
C ILE A 97 -10.81 -5.95 -9.58
N GLY A 98 -11.61 -6.56 -10.46
CA GLY A 98 -13.07 -6.48 -10.45
C GLY A 98 -13.72 -5.51 -11.44
N THR A 99 -15.06 -5.53 -11.44
CA THR A 99 -15.92 -4.68 -12.29
C THR A 99 -17.05 -4.03 -11.46
N PRO A 100 -16.95 -2.73 -11.09
CA PRO A 100 -15.86 -1.81 -11.39
C PRO A 100 -14.55 -2.21 -10.69
N SER A 101 -13.43 -1.77 -11.25
CA SER A 101 -12.11 -2.16 -10.73
C SER A 101 -11.78 -1.49 -9.40
N GLN A 102 -11.23 -2.29 -8.50
CA GLN A 102 -10.70 -1.91 -7.19
C GLN A 102 -9.16 -1.98 -7.26
N GLU A 103 -8.45 -1.02 -6.68
CA GLU A 103 -7.00 -0.86 -6.80
C GLU A 103 -6.28 -1.35 -5.55
N PHE A 104 -5.15 -2.05 -5.74
CA PHE A 104 -4.34 -2.60 -4.66
C PHE A 104 -2.85 -2.40 -4.96
N ALA A 105 -2.08 -2.00 -3.96
CA ALA A 105 -0.63 -2.00 -3.93
C ALA A 105 -0.10 -3.36 -3.43
N LEU A 106 0.48 -4.14 -4.34
CA LEU A 106 0.96 -5.49 -4.05
C LEU A 106 2.48 -5.57 -4.10
N ILE A 107 3.09 -6.20 -3.10
CA ILE A 107 4.52 -6.50 -3.09
C ILE A 107 4.83 -7.42 -4.27
N VAL A 108 5.83 -7.06 -5.08
CA VAL A 108 6.26 -7.88 -6.22
C VAL A 108 7.22 -8.97 -5.75
N ASP A 109 6.77 -10.22 -5.74
CA ASP A 109 7.45 -11.28 -5.01
C ASP A 109 7.70 -12.52 -5.89
N SER A 110 8.95 -12.72 -6.30
CA SER A 110 9.41 -13.89 -7.05
C SER A 110 9.62 -15.13 -6.19
N GLY A 111 9.62 -14.99 -4.86
CA GLY A 111 9.68 -16.07 -3.87
C GLY A 111 8.32 -16.72 -3.60
N SER A 112 7.20 -16.00 -3.80
CA SER A 112 5.85 -16.52 -3.61
C SER A 112 5.13 -16.92 -4.89
N THR A 113 4.11 -17.78 -4.74
CA THR A 113 3.41 -18.44 -5.86
C THR A 113 1.91 -18.14 -5.90
N VAL A 114 1.44 -17.16 -5.11
CA VAL A 114 0.03 -16.77 -5.04
C VAL A 114 -0.04 -15.25 -5.08
N THR A 115 -0.92 -14.71 -5.92
CA THR A 115 -1.32 -13.31 -5.83
C THR A 115 -2.54 -13.19 -4.92
N TYR A 116 -2.52 -12.29 -3.95
CA TYR A 116 -3.63 -12.12 -3.00
C TYR A 116 -3.81 -10.69 -2.49
N VAL A 117 -5.02 -10.41 -1.99
CA VAL A 117 -5.45 -9.15 -1.38
C VAL A 117 -6.38 -9.41 -0.19
N PRO A 118 -6.46 -8.48 0.78
CA PRO A 118 -7.36 -8.56 1.92
C PRO A 118 -8.79 -8.40 1.48
N CYS A 119 -9.65 -9.32 1.94
CA CYS A 119 -11.07 -9.24 1.66
C CYS A 119 -11.83 -8.45 2.71
N ALA A 120 -12.96 -7.88 2.30
CA ALA A 120 -13.81 -7.06 3.16
C ALA A 120 -14.31 -7.80 4.40
N THR A 121 -14.45 -9.13 4.31
CA THR A 121 -14.83 -10.04 5.40
C THR A 121 -13.68 -10.36 6.35
N CYS A 122 -12.45 -9.89 6.09
CA CYS A 122 -11.31 -10.24 6.91
C CYS A 122 -11.36 -9.53 8.28
N GLU A 123 -11.61 -10.30 9.34
CA GLU A 123 -11.57 -9.81 10.72
C GLU A 123 -10.15 -9.82 11.31
N GLN A 124 -9.26 -10.67 10.78
CA GLN A 124 -7.90 -10.86 11.26
C GLN A 124 -6.84 -10.32 10.27
N CYS A 125 -7.14 -9.22 9.59
CA CYS A 125 -6.20 -8.52 8.70
C CYS A 125 -5.84 -7.16 9.27
N GLY A 126 -4.68 -6.66 8.83
CA GLY A 126 -4.15 -5.35 9.14
C GLY A 126 -4.98 -4.19 8.58
N ASN A 127 -4.46 -2.99 8.84
CA ASN A 127 -4.91 -1.76 8.19
C ASN A 127 -3.85 -1.36 7.15
N HIS A 128 -4.10 -1.70 5.89
CA HIS A 128 -3.22 -1.41 4.76
C HIS A 128 -3.55 -0.05 4.14
N GLN A 129 -2.86 0.28 3.04
CA GLN A 129 -2.96 1.59 2.42
C GLN A 129 -4.25 1.79 1.61
N ASP A 130 -4.77 0.72 0.98
CA ASP A 130 -5.98 0.78 0.17
C ASP A 130 -7.15 0.00 0.80
N PRO A 131 -8.41 0.31 0.41
CA PRO A 131 -9.57 -0.44 0.89
C PRO A 131 -9.50 -1.92 0.50
N ARG A 132 -9.88 -2.78 1.44
CA ARG A 132 -10.01 -4.24 1.22
C ARG A 132 -10.93 -4.56 0.04
N PHE A 133 -10.62 -5.63 -0.68
CA PHE A 133 -11.43 -6.10 -1.81
C PHE A 133 -12.86 -6.40 -1.35
N GLN A 134 -13.82 -5.86 -2.07
CA GLN A 134 -15.26 -6.00 -1.86
C GLN A 134 -15.83 -6.94 -2.93
N PRO A 135 -15.97 -8.25 -2.67
CA PRO A 135 -16.51 -9.20 -3.64
C PRO A 135 -17.89 -8.82 -4.15
N ASP A 136 -18.77 -8.36 -3.25
CA ASP A 136 -20.17 -8.01 -3.56
C ASP A 136 -20.32 -6.78 -4.45
N LEU A 137 -19.27 -5.94 -4.54
CA LEU A 137 -19.26 -4.78 -5.42
C LEU A 137 -18.77 -5.10 -6.83
N SER A 138 -18.15 -6.26 -7.05
CA SER A 138 -17.68 -6.68 -8.36
C SER A 138 -18.68 -7.59 -9.06
N SER A 139 -19.26 -7.09 -10.16
CA SER A 139 -20.19 -7.85 -11.01
C SER A 139 -19.56 -9.04 -11.74
N THR A 140 -18.23 -9.13 -11.79
CA THR A 140 -17.47 -10.18 -12.49
C THR A 140 -16.78 -11.18 -11.56
N TYR A 141 -16.88 -10.96 -10.24
CA TYR A 141 -16.34 -11.85 -9.22
C TYR A 141 -17.08 -13.18 -9.20
N SER A 142 -16.33 -14.26 -9.08
CA SER A 142 -16.87 -15.59 -8.83
C SER A 142 -15.99 -16.33 -7.81
N PRO A 143 -16.56 -16.93 -6.74
CA PRO A 143 -15.80 -17.81 -5.88
C PRO A 143 -15.34 -19.06 -6.64
N VAL A 144 -14.10 -19.50 -6.41
CA VAL A 144 -13.59 -20.75 -6.99
C VAL A 144 -14.15 -21.92 -6.21
N LYS A 145 -15.12 -22.62 -6.79
CA LYS A 145 -15.82 -23.74 -6.15
C LYS A 145 -14.85 -24.87 -5.80
N CYS A 146 -15.03 -25.44 -4.61
CA CYS A 146 -14.28 -26.61 -4.15
C CYS A 146 -14.37 -27.76 -5.19
N ASN A 147 -13.21 -28.33 -5.50
CA ASN A 147 -13.09 -29.50 -6.36
C ASN A 147 -11.97 -30.42 -5.83
N VAL A 148 -11.76 -31.56 -6.48
CA VAL A 148 -10.76 -32.57 -6.05
C VAL A 148 -9.31 -32.11 -6.20
N ASP A 149 -9.06 -31.05 -6.99
CA ASP A 149 -7.72 -30.54 -7.30
C ASP A 149 -7.28 -29.42 -6.36
N CYS A 150 -8.15 -28.97 -5.43
CA CYS A 150 -7.83 -27.92 -4.48
C CYS A 150 -8.08 -28.33 -3.02
N THR A 151 -7.42 -27.65 -2.10
CA THR A 151 -7.82 -27.69 -0.68
C THR A 151 -9.08 -26.87 -0.51
N CYS A 152 -10.05 -27.39 0.23
CA CYS A 152 -11.32 -26.71 0.44
C CYS A 152 -11.48 -26.24 1.87
N ASP A 153 -12.37 -25.26 2.04
CA ASP A 153 -12.88 -24.84 3.33
C ASP A 153 -13.65 -25.97 4.05
N ASN A 154 -14.00 -25.74 5.32
CA ASN A 154 -14.66 -26.73 6.16
C ASN A 154 -16.01 -27.21 5.60
N GLU A 155 -16.73 -26.33 4.91
CA GLU A 155 -18.02 -26.64 4.27
C GLU A 155 -17.87 -27.35 2.93
N ARG A 156 -16.64 -27.46 2.39
CA ARG A 156 -16.34 -27.96 1.05
C ARG A 156 -17.07 -27.17 -0.06
N SER A 157 -17.21 -25.87 0.16
CA SER A 157 -17.89 -24.92 -0.72
C SER A 157 -16.89 -24.25 -1.66
N GLN A 158 -15.74 -23.81 -1.14
CA GLN A 158 -14.77 -22.99 -1.87
C GLN A 158 -13.35 -23.52 -1.70
N CYS A 159 -12.52 -23.36 -2.73
CA CYS A 159 -11.10 -23.62 -2.63
C CYS A 159 -10.42 -22.57 -1.72
N THR A 160 -9.45 -23.00 -0.94
CA THR A 160 -8.65 -22.16 -0.04
C THR A 160 -7.20 -22.12 -0.46
N TYR A 161 -6.47 -21.13 0.06
CA TYR A 161 -5.02 -21.11 0.02
C TYR A 161 -4.47 -20.70 1.38
N GLU A 162 -3.24 -21.12 1.63
CA GLU A 162 -2.48 -20.77 2.81
C GLU A 162 -1.02 -20.59 2.40
N ARG A 163 -0.39 -19.53 2.89
CA ARG A 163 1.03 -19.24 2.70
C ARG A 163 1.64 -18.84 4.02
N GLN A 164 2.81 -19.42 4.27
CA GLN A 164 3.66 -19.10 5.40
C GLN A 164 4.97 -18.56 4.83
N TYR A 165 5.46 -17.47 5.37
CA TYR A 165 6.78 -16.92 5.05
C TYR A 165 7.72 -17.22 6.20
N ALA A 166 9.02 -17.21 5.94
CA ALA A 166 10.01 -17.77 6.87
C ALA A 166 10.41 -16.82 8.00
N GLU A 167 10.01 -15.55 7.95
CA GLU A 167 9.91 -14.65 9.10
C GLU A 167 8.72 -14.99 10.02
N MET A 168 7.97 -16.04 9.67
CA MET A 168 6.83 -16.60 10.39
C MET A 168 5.52 -15.82 10.23
N SER A 169 5.45 -14.86 9.31
CA SER A 169 4.19 -14.28 8.86
C SER A 169 3.39 -15.29 8.01
N SER A 170 2.07 -15.18 8.03
CA SER A 170 1.21 -16.05 7.22
C SER A 170 0.01 -15.30 6.66
N SER A 171 -0.45 -15.77 5.51
CA SER A 171 -1.63 -15.31 4.80
C SER A 171 -2.48 -16.53 4.46
N SER A 172 -3.77 -16.46 4.76
CA SER A 172 -4.70 -17.49 4.34
C SER A 172 -6.07 -16.92 4.02
N GLY A 173 -6.79 -17.64 3.16
CA GLY A 173 -8.07 -17.17 2.68
C GLY A 173 -8.70 -18.12 1.67
N VAL A 174 -9.67 -17.59 0.94
CA VAL A 174 -10.38 -18.32 -0.11
C VAL A 174 -9.88 -17.88 -1.48
N LEU A 175 -10.03 -18.76 -2.48
CA LEU A 175 -9.70 -18.43 -3.87
C LEU A 175 -10.90 -17.83 -4.57
N GLY A 176 -10.73 -16.64 -5.13
CA GLY A 176 -11.71 -15.97 -6.00
C GLY A 176 -11.17 -15.82 -7.42
N GLU A 177 -12.06 -15.70 -8.38
CA GLU A 177 -11.73 -15.39 -9.77
C GLU A 177 -12.41 -14.08 -10.18
N ASP A 178 -11.66 -13.17 -10.77
CA ASP A 178 -12.19 -11.91 -11.28
C ASP A 178 -11.34 -11.37 -12.45
N ILE A 179 -11.73 -10.23 -13.00
CA ILE A 179 -10.99 -9.52 -14.05
C ILE A 179 -9.89 -8.67 -13.41
N MET A 180 -8.64 -8.94 -13.79
CA MET A 180 -7.47 -8.18 -13.42
C MET A 180 -7.02 -7.27 -14.57
N SER A 181 -6.69 -6.01 -14.25
CA SER A 181 -6.08 -5.07 -15.18
C SER A 181 -4.74 -4.58 -14.63
N PHE A 182 -3.79 -4.32 -15.54
CA PHE A 182 -2.38 -4.07 -15.20
C PHE A 182 -1.98 -2.59 -15.32
N GLY A 183 -2.93 -1.68 -15.14
CA GLY A 183 -2.71 -0.24 -15.27
C GLY A 183 -2.77 0.27 -16.71
N LYS A 184 -2.62 1.59 -16.86
CA LYS A 184 -2.82 2.31 -18.13
C LYS A 184 -1.65 2.17 -19.12
N GLU A 185 -0.46 1.87 -18.60
CA GLU A 185 0.76 1.69 -19.40
C GLU A 185 0.84 0.28 -20.02
N SER A 186 -0.04 -0.64 -19.61
CA SER A 186 -0.08 -2.00 -20.08
C SER A 186 -0.72 -2.13 -21.47
N GLU A 187 -0.05 -2.86 -22.37
CA GLU A 187 -0.61 -3.30 -23.66
C GLU A 187 -1.51 -4.53 -23.48
N LEU A 188 -1.31 -5.28 -22.40
CA LEU A 188 -2.13 -6.43 -22.07
C LEU A 188 -3.52 -5.98 -21.62
N LYS A 189 -4.54 -6.40 -22.38
CA LYS A 189 -5.95 -6.19 -22.03
C LYS A 189 -6.30 -6.89 -20.71
N PRO A 190 -7.34 -6.45 -19.99
CA PRO A 190 -7.77 -7.09 -18.74
C PRO A 190 -7.95 -8.59 -18.89
N GLN A 191 -7.44 -9.36 -17.93
CA GLN A 191 -7.43 -10.82 -17.94
C GLN A 191 -8.23 -11.35 -16.77
N ARG A 192 -9.05 -12.38 -17.02
CA ARG A 192 -9.63 -13.14 -15.92
C ARG A 192 -8.52 -13.89 -15.20
N ALA A 193 -8.47 -13.90 -13.87
CA ALA A 193 -7.45 -14.63 -13.11
C ALA A 193 -7.95 -14.96 -11.71
N VAL A 194 -7.39 -16.03 -11.14
CA VAL A 194 -7.61 -16.49 -9.78
C VAL A 194 -6.64 -15.78 -8.83
N PHE A 195 -7.12 -15.36 -7.67
CA PHE A 195 -6.32 -14.76 -6.61
C PHE A 195 -6.82 -15.19 -5.23
N GLY A 196 -5.98 -14.97 -4.24
CA GLY A 196 -6.33 -15.13 -2.84
C GLY A 196 -7.10 -13.91 -2.31
N CYS A 197 -8.27 -14.18 -1.75
CA CYS A 197 -9.07 -13.26 -0.97
C CYS A 197 -8.80 -13.56 0.51
N GLU A 198 -7.93 -12.78 1.15
CA GLU A 198 -7.44 -13.06 2.51
C GLU A 198 -8.53 -12.90 3.55
N ASN A 199 -8.55 -13.83 4.50
CA ASN A 199 -9.38 -13.78 5.70
C ASN A 199 -8.54 -13.74 7.00
N THR A 200 -7.23 -13.98 6.90
CA THR A 200 -6.32 -13.95 8.05
C THR A 200 -4.90 -13.58 7.61
N GLU A 201 -4.30 -12.65 8.33
CA GLU A 201 -2.90 -12.27 8.26
C GLU A 201 -2.23 -12.40 9.63
N THR A 202 -0.94 -12.75 9.64
CA THR A 202 -0.15 -12.78 10.88
C THR A 202 1.23 -12.15 10.67
N GLY A 203 1.90 -11.82 11.78
CA GLY A 203 3.27 -11.32 11.75
C GLY A 203 3.40 -9.99 10.99
N ASP A 204 4.47 -9.88 10.20
CA ASP A 204 4.80 -8.63 9.52
C ASP A 204 3.74 -8.23 8.47
N LEU A 205 3.08 -9.21 7.82
CA LEU A 205 1.98 -8.97 6.87
C LEU A 205 0.84 -8.16 7.50
N PHE A 206 0.46 -8.46 8.75
CA PHE A 206 -0.60 -7.75 9.46
C PHE A 206 -0.28 -6.25 9.69
N SER A 207 1.00 -5.90 9.73
CA SER A 207 1.46 -4.54 10.07
C SER A 207 2.02 -3.75 8.88
N GLN A 208 2.10 -4.39 7.71
CA GLN A 208 2.70 -3.80 6.52
C GLN A 208 1.78 -2.76 5.87
N HIS A 209 2.38 -1.85 5.09
CA HIS A 209 1.66 -0.82 4.36
C HIS A 209 1.03 -1.32 3.04
N ALA A 210 1.71 -2.23 2.32
CA ALA A 210 1.15 -2.89 1.14
C ALA A 210 -0.11 -3.69 1.47
N ASP A 211 -1.03 -3.78 0.51
CA ASP A 211 -2.29 -4.49 0.72
C ASP A 211 -2.08 -6.00 0.66
N GLY A 212 -1.17 -6.48 -0.17
CA GLY A 212 -0.93 -7.90 -0.32
C GLY A 212 0.31 -8.20 -1.14
N ILE A 213 0.34 -9.38 -1.75
CA ILE A 213 1.49 -9.87 -2.51
C ILE A 213 1.06 -10.26 -3.92
N MET A 214 1.85 -9.87 -4.92
CA MET A 214 1.80 -10.38 -6.28
C MET A 214 2.85 -11.47 -6.43
N GLY A 215 2.43 -12.72 -6.29
CA GLY A 215 3.30 -13.88 -6.49
C GLY A 215 3.70 -14.06 -7.95
N LEU A 216 5.00 -13.99 -8.22
CA LEU A 216 5.65 -14.14 -9.53
C LEU A 216 6.45 -15.47 -9.64
N GLY A 217 6.52 -16.24 -8.55
CA GLY A 217 7.16 -17.54 -8.48
C GLY A 217 6.51 -18.60 -9.37
N ARG A 218 7.11 -19.79 -9.40
CA ARG A 218 6.61 -20.94 -10.17
C ARG A 218 5.52 -21.68 -9.38
N GLY A 219 4.27 -21.57 -9.81
CA GLY A 219 3.12 -22.24 -9.22
C GLY A 219 1.81 -21.78 -9.87
N GLN A 220 0.83 -22.69 -10.00
CA GLN A 220 -0.39 -22.47 -10.78
C GLN A 220 -1.23 -21.25 -10.36
N LEU A 221 -1.11 -20.79 -9.09
CA LEU A 221 -1.81 -19.61 -8.57
C LEU A 221 -1.00 -18.30 -8.75
N SER A 222 0.22 -18.38 -9.28
CA SER A 222 1.04 -17.24 -9.64
C SER A 222 0.42 -16.54 -10.83
N ILE A 223 0.44 -15.20 -10.85
CA ILE A 223 -0.11 -14.44 -11.98
C ILE A 223 0.65 -14.79 -13.27
N MET A 224 1.95 -15.09 -13.17
CA MET A 224 2.76 -15.47 -14.32
C MET A 224 2.30 -16.79 -14.95
N ASP A 225 2.07 -17.83 -14.15
CA ASP A 225 1.64 -19.12 -14.71
C ASP A 225 0.26 -19.04 -15.33
N GLN A 226 -0.68 -18.31 -14.72
CA GLN A 226 -2.02 -18.13 -15.26
C GLN A 226 -2.03 -17.37 -16.59
N LEU A 227 -1.23 -16.31 -16.74
CA LEU A 227 -1.16 -15.53 -17.97
C LEU A 227 -0.44 -16.30 -19.09
N VAL A 228 0.63 -17.03 -18.77
CA VAL A 228 1.37 -17.85 -19.73
C VAL A 228 0.53 -19.04 -20.19
N GLU A 229 -0.21 -19.71 -19.30
CA GLU A 229 -1.11 -20.80 -19.65
C GLU A 229 -2.22 -20.37 -20.62
N LYS A 230 -2.72 -19.14 -20.46
CA LYS A 230 -3.69 -18.52 -21.38
C LYS A 230 -3.09 -18.09 -22.71
N GLY A 231 -1.76 -18.12 -22.83
CA GLY A 231 -1.05 -17.70 -24.04
C GLY A 231 -1.19 -16.21 -24.36
N VAL A 232 -1.41 -15.37 -23.34
CA VAL A 232 -1.61 -13.92 -23.52
C VAL A 232 -0.33 -13.11 -23.33
N ILE A 233 0.72 -13.70 -22.74
CA ILE A 233 2.08 -13.17 -22.65
C ILE A 233 3.09 -14.29 -22.93
N SER A 234 4.32 -13.93 -23.25
CA SER A 234 5.43 -14.90 -23.30
C SER A 234 5.85 -15.35 -21.89
N ASP A 235 6.51 -16.51 -21.81
CA ASP A 235 6.95 -17.14 -20.55
C ASP A 235 8.20 -16.48 -19.93
N SER A 236 8.11 -15.18 -19.67
CA SER A 236 9.14 -14.33 -19.07
C SER A 236 8.53 -13.12 -18.36
N PHE A 237 9.25 -12.54 -17.41
CA PHE A 237 8.96 -11.24 -16.83
C PHE A 237 10.27 -10.53 -16.46
N SER A 238 10.22 -9.22 -16.23
CA SER A 238 11.39 -8.46 -15.77
C SER A 238 11.04 -7.44 -14.70
N LEU A 239 12.01 -7.17 -13.82
CA LEU A 239 11.93 -6.18 -12.75
C LEU A 239 13.13 -5.23 -12.86
N CYS A 240 12.92 -3.92 -12.69
CA CYS A 240 13.99 -2.93 -12.65
C CYS A 240 13.72 -1.97 -11.48
N TYR A 241 14.41 -2.20 -10.37
CA TYR A 241 14.28 -1.38 -9.15
C TYR A 241 15.11 -0.12 -9.26
N GLY A 242 14.53 1.01 -8.85
CA GLY A 242 15.25 2.28 -8.79
C GLY A 242 16.47 2.23 -7.87
N GLY A 243 17.35 3.23 -8.03
CA GLY A 243 18.53 3.42 -7.19
C GLY A 243 18.20 3.76 -5.74
N MET A 244 19.24 3.79 -4.89
CA MET A 244 19.11 4.03 -3.45
C MET A 244 18.32 5.30 -3.07
N ASP A 245 18.41 6.35 -3.86
CA ASP A 245 17.78 7.65 -3.59
C ASP A 245 16.57 7.94 -4.49
N VAL A 246 16.13 6.97 -5.29
CA VAL A 246 15.06 7.16 -6.27
C VAL A 246 13.84 6.31 -5.94
N GLY A 247 14.05 5.08 -5.49
CA GLY A 247 12.95 4.13 -5.28
C GLY A 247 12.18 3.86 -6.56
N GLY A 248 10.99 3.26 -6.42
CA GLY A 248 10.12 2.86 -7.52
C GLY A 248 10.84 2.03 -8.59
N GLY A 249 10.43 2.21 -9.83
CA GLY A 249 11.00 1.54 -10.99
C GLY A 249 9.92 1.03 -11.94
N THR A 250 10.18 -0.07 -12.62
CA THR A 250 9.22 -0.67 -13.56
C THR A 250 9.33 -2.18 -13.59
N MET A 251 8.22 -2.81 -13.95
CA MET A 251 8.14 -4.24 -14.20
C MET A 251 7.39 -4.51 -15.50
N VAL A 252 7.71 -5.64 -16.11
CA VAL A 252 7.03 -6.15 -17.30
C VAL A 252 6.65 -7.61 -17.08
N LEU A 253 5.37 -7.93 -17.22
CA LEU A 253 4.91 -9.31 -17.41
C LEU A 253 4.86 -9.60 -18.91
N GLY A 254 5.68 -10.54 -19.36
CA GLY A 254 5.94 -10.79 -20.77
C GLY A 254 7.41 -10.53 -21.14
N GLY A 255 7.68 -10.62 -22.44
CA GLY A 255 9.03 -10.66 -22.99
C GLY A 255 9.53 -9.27 -23.32
N MET A 256 10.77 -8.96 -22.94
CA MET A 256 11.48 -7.77 -23.39
C MET A 256 12.72 -8.13 -24.21
N PRO A 257 13.10 -7.28 -25.19
CA PRO A 257 14.38 -7.42 -25.88
C PRO A 257 15.52 -7.39 -24.87
N ALA A 258 16.44 -8.36 -24.97
CA ALA A 258 17.65 -8.37 -24.17
C ALA A 258 18.66 -7.35 -24.74
N PRO A 259 19.12 -6.37 -23.94
CA PRO A 259 20.20 -5.48 -24.34
C PRO A 259 21.49 -6.26 -24.65
N PRO A 260 22.35 -5.79 -25.57
CA PRO A 260 23.58 -6.49 -25.95
C PRO A 260 24.53 -6.81 -24.78
N ASP A 261 24.60 -5.93 -23.79
CA ASP A 261 25.49 -6.06 -22.62
C ASP A 261 24.85 -6.80 -21.43
N MET A 262 23.65 -7.35 -21.62
CA MET A 262 23.01 -8.16 -20.59
C MET A 262 23.79 -9.46 -20.36
N VAL A 263 24.12 -9.75 -19.11
CA VAL A 263 24.78 -11.00 -18.69
C VAL A 263 23.74 -12.00 -18.25
N PHE A 264 23.96 -13.29 -18.50
CA PHE A 264 23.00 -14.34 -18.17
C PHE A 264 23.61 -15.38 -17.22
N SER A 265 22.76 -15.96 -16.38
CA SER A 265 23.07 -17.16 -15.61
C SER A 265 21.98 -18.21 -15.81
N HIS A 266 22.36 -19.48 -15.82
CA HIS A 266 21.39 -20.58 -15.92
C HIS A 266 20.54 -20.64 -14.64
N SER A 267 19.24 -20.85 -14.83
CA SER A 267 18.25 -21.01 -13.76
C SER A 267 17.62 -22.38 -13.86
N ASN A 268 17.80 -23.22 -12.84
CA ASN A 268 17.46 -24.63 -12.89
C ASN A 268 16.18 -24.92 -12.05
N PRO A 269 15.00 -25.04 -12.69
CA PRO A 269 13.74 -25.29 -12.01
C PRO A 269 13.62 -26.70 -11.43
N VAL A 270 14.43 -27.66 -11.90
CA VAL A 270 14.47 -29.03 -11.33
C VAL A 270 15.17 -29.01 -9.97
N ARG A 271 16.20 -28.19 -9.85
CA ARG A 271 17.00 -28.05 -8.63
C ARG A 271 16.28 -27.27 -7.53
N SER A 272 15.49 -26.27 -7.91
CA SER A 272 14.83 -25.36 -6.97
C SER A 272 13.45 -24.97 -7.50
N PRO A 273 12.41 -24.96 -6.64
CA PRO A 273 11.13 -24.38 -7.02
C PRO A 273 11.22 -22.84 -7.19
N TYR A 274 12.20 -22.21 -6.56
CA TYR A 274 12.48 -20.78 -6.67
C TYR A 274 13.42 -20.47 -7.82
N TYR A 275 13.33 -19.27 -8.37
CA TYR A 275 14.31 -18.76 -9.33
C TYR A 275 15.69 -18.72 -8.71
N ASN A 276 16.62 -19.46 -9.31
CA ASN A 276 17.99 -19.57 -8.84
C ASN A 276 18.99 -19.27 -9.95
N ILE A 277 20.21 -18.96 -9.55
CA ILE A 277 21.38 -18.85 -10.42
C ILE A 277 22.53 -19.68 -9.87
N GLU A 278 23.50 -19.97 -10.73
CA GLU A 278 24.76 -20.59 -10.32
C GLU A 278 25.81 -19.54 -9.99
N LEU A 279 25.85 -19.08 -8.73
CA LEU A 279 26.94 -18.22 -8.25
C LEU A 279 28.16 -19.07 -7.89
N LYS A 280 29.32 -18.75 -8.47
CA LYS A 280 30.56 -19.50 -8.26
C LYS A 280 31.51 -18.78 -7.32
N GLU A 281 31.66 -17.47 -7.50
CA GLU A 281 32.61 -16.66 -6.73
C GLU A 281 32.02 -15.28 -6.44
N ILE A 282 32.44 -14.69 -5.33
CA ILE A 282 32.29 -13.26 -5.05
C ILE A 282 33.69 -12.65 -4.98
N HIS A 283 33.91 -11.56 -5.70
CA HIS A 283 35.16 -10.78 -5.62
C HIS A 283 34.88 -9.45 -4.92
N VAL A 284 35.76 -9.03 -4.03
CA VAL A 284 35.69 -7.73 -3.35
C VAL A 284 36.97 -6.96 -3.69
N ALA A 285 36.82 -5.78 -4.31
CA ALA A 285 37.95 -5.01 -4.84
C ALA A 285 38.88 -5.84 -5.75
N GLY A 286 38.28 -6.61 -6.67
CA GLY A 286 38.98 -7.46 -7.62
C GLY A 286 39.67 -8.70 -7.04
N LYS A 287 39.47 -9.01 -5.75
CA LYS A 287 40.01 -10.22 -5.11
C LYS A 287 38.91 -11.20 -4.77
N ALA A 288 39.01 -12.43 -5.29
CA ALA A 288 38.09 -13.52 -4.96
C ALA A 288 38.12 -13.85 -3.46
N LEU A 289 36.93 -14.05 -2.87
CA LEU A 289 36.80 -14.65 -1.54
C LEU A 289 37.29 -16.10 -1.61
N ARG A 290 38.27 -16.48 -0.78
CA ARG A 290 38.91 -17.80 -0.79
C ARG A 290 38.01 -18.87 -0.15
N LEU A 291 36.98 -19.28 -0.89
CA LEU A 291 35.96 -20.23 -0.45
C LEU A 291 35.72 -21.29 -1.52
N ASP A 292 35.24 -22.48 -1.12
CA ASP A 292 34.74 -23.47 -2.08
C ASP A 292 33.49 -22.90 -2.79
N PRO A 293 33.43 -22.90 -4.14
CA PRO A 293 32.27 -22.43 -4.90
C PRO A 293 30.92 -23.03 -4.45
N LYS A 294 30.92 -24.26 -3.93
CA LYS A 294 29.72 -24.92 -3.39
C LYS A 294 29.06 -24.13 -2.26
N ILE A 295 29.83 -23.31 -1.52
CA ILE A 295 29.30 -22.50 -0.43
C ILE A 295 28.29 -21.48 -0.95
N PHE A 296 28.52 -20.86 -2.10
CA PHE A 296 27.59 -19.86 -2.65
C PHE A 296 26.34 -20.48 -3.27
N ASN A 297 26.43 -21.73 -3.72
CA ASN A 297 25.43 -22.41 -4.53
C ASN A 297 25.05 -23.76 -3.90
N SER A 298 24.68 -23.77 -2.61
CA SER A 298 24.23 -24.98 -1.89
C SER A 298 22.70 -25.11 -1.89
N LYS A 299 22.17 -26.32 -1.62
CA LYS A 299 20.71 -26.61 -1.55
C LYS A 299 19.98 -26.12 -2.81
N HIS A 300 19.18 -25.07 -2.72
CA HIS A 300 18.40 -24.45 -3.81
C HIS A 300 19.26 -23.67 -4.82
N GLY A 301 20.55 -23.53 -4.54
CA GLY A 301 21.47 -22.69 -5.28
C GLY A 301 21.50 -21.27 -4.73
N THR A 302 21.76 -20.29 -5.58
CA THR A 302 21.64 -18.87 -5.22
C THR A 302 20.25 -18.38 -5.64
N VAL A 303 19.35 -18.23 -4.68
CA VAL A 303 17.95 -17.86 -4.92
C VAL A 303 17.83 -16.34 -5.11
N LEU A 304 17.05 -15.94 -6.12
CA LEU A 304 16.63 -14.55 -6.29
C LEU A 304 15.20 -14.40 -5.78
N ASP A 305 15.04 -13.46 -4.86
CA ASP A 305 13.77 -13.20 -4.23
C ASP A 305 13.50 -11.70 -4.19
N SER A 306 12.61 -11.26 -5.06
CA SER A 306 12.25 -9.85 -5.21
C SER A 306 11.44 -9.30 -4.03
N GLY A 307 10.82 -10.18 -3.21
CA GLY A 307 10.10 -9.83 -1.99
C GLY A 307 11.03 -9.62 -0.77
N THR A 308 12.26 -10.13 -0.82
CA THR A 308 13.22 -9.95 0.26
C THR A 308 13.99 -8.63 0.14
N THR A 309 14.11 -7.86 1.24
CA THR A 309 14.84 -6.57 1.24
C THR A 309 16.33 -6.73 0.92
N TYR A 310 17.03 -7.59 1.67
CA TYR A 310 18.50 -7.67 1.75
C TYR A 310 19.08 -8.95 1.15
N ALA A 311 20.41 -9.07 1.12
CA ALA A 311 21.06 -10.34 0.79
C ALA A 311 21.42 -11.14 2.04
N TYR A 312 21.29 -12.47 1.97
CA TYR A 312 21.66 -13.40 3.03
C TYR A 312 22.60 -14.45 2.49
N LEU A 313 23.80 -14.51 3.05
CA LEU A 313 24.84 -15.46 2.66
C LEU A 313 25.00 -16.54 3.74
N PRO A 314 25.43 -17.76 3.36
CA PRO A 314 25.88 -18.76 4.32
C PRO A 314 27.02 -18.20 5.18
N GLU A 315 27.12 -18.65 6.43
CA GLU A 315 28.02 -18.06 7.45
C GLU A 315 29.46 -17.83 6.95
N GLN A 316 30.07 -18.83 6.32
CA GLN A 316 31.44 -18.73 5.79
C GLN A 316 31.57 -17.64 4.71
N ALA A 317 30.58 -17.53 3.82
CA ALA A 317 30.54 -16.50 2.78
C ALA A 317 30.29 -15.12 3.38
N PHE A 318 29.35 -15.00 4.32
CA PHE A 318 29.10 -13.73 5.02
C PHE A 318 30.33 -13.22 5.76
N VAL A 319 31.01 -14.07 6.54
CA VAL A 319 32.21 -13.69 7.29
C VAL A 319 33.31 -13.21 6.34
N ALA A 320 33.59 -13.98 5.28
CA ALA A 320 34.60 -13.60 4.29
C ALA A 320 34.26 -12.29 3.58
N PHE A 321 32.99 -12.09 3.19
CA PHE A 321 32.52 -10.86 2.55
C PHE A 321 32.64 -9.65 3.47
N LYS A 322 32.09 -9.75 4.68
CA LYS A 322 32.12 -8.70 5.71
C LYS A 322 33.55 -8.29 6.03
N ASP A 323 34.46 -9.25 6.22
CA ASP A 323 35.86 -8.97 6.54
C ASP A 323 36.57 -8.32 5.34
N ALA A 324 36.33 -8.79 4.10
CA ALA A 324 36.90 -8.20 2.89
C ALA A 324 36.47 -6.74 2.68
N VAL A 325 35.18 -6.42 2.86
CA VAL A 325 34.68 -5.04 2.77
C VAL A 325 35.24 -4.19 3.90
N THR A 326 35.14 -4.66 5.16
CA THR A 326 35.62 -3.92 6.35
C THR A 326 37.11 -3.56 6.24
N ASN A 327 37.93 -4.48 5.72
CA ASN A 327 39.36 -4.24 5.52
C ASN A 327 39.65 -3.16 4.46
N LYS A 328 38.74 -2.93 3.51
CA LYS A 328 38.88 -1.89 2.48
C LYS A 328 38.43 -0.52 2.95
N VAL A 329 37.54 -0.46 3.94
CA VAL A 329 36.99 0.79 4.49
C VAL A 329 37.49 1.10 5.90
N ASN A 330 38.72 0.68 6.22
CA ASN A 330 39.34 0.86 7.53
C ASN A 330 39.58 2.34 7.92
N SER A 331 39.56 3.25 6.94
CA SER A 331 39.59 4.70 7.15
C SER A 331 38.28 5.25 7.70
N LEU A 332 37.16 4.54 7.53
CA LEU A 332 35.86 4.94 8.04
C LEU A 332 35.66 4.53 9.50
N LYS A 333 34.85 5.31 10.22
CA LYS A 333 34.47 4.97 11.60
C LYS A 333 33.35 3.94 11.58
N LYS A 334 33.64 2.71 12.02
CA LYS A 334 32.60 1.70 12.26
C LYS A 334 31.67 2.15 13.40
N ILE A 335 30.37 2.11 13.17
CA ILE A 335 29.30 2.46 14.11
C ILE A 335 28.21 1.38 14.13
N ARG A 336 27.29 1.45 15.11
CA ARG A 336 26.10 0.59 15.17
C ARG A 336 25.04 1.08 14.19
N GLY A 337 24.06 0.22 13.88
CA GLY A 337 22.88 0.58 13.10
C GLY A 337 21.90 1.51 13.82
N PRO A 338 20.88 1.98 13.08
CA PRO A 338 19.88 2.89 13.62
C PRO A 338 18.98 2.23 14.67
N ASP A 339 18.68 0.93 14.53
CA ASP A 339 17.95 0.16 15.54
C ASP A 339 18.94 -0.63 16.43
N PRO A 340 18.98 -0.36 17.76
CA PRO A 340 19.86 -1.07 18.68
C PRO A 340 19.54 -2.56 18.87
N ASN A 341 18.36 -3.03 18.45
CA ASN A 341 17.97 -4.44 18.49
C ASN A 341 18.69 -5.28 17.42
N TYR A 342 19.14 -4.64 16.34
CA TYR A 342 19.89 -5.27 15.26
C TYR A 342 21.37 -4.97 15.37
N LYS A 343 22.20 -5.96 15.01
CA LYS A 343 23.67 -5.86 15.06
C LYS A 343 24.23 -5.43 13.72
N ASP A 344 23.64 -4.39 13.13
CA ASP A 344 24.05 -3.91 11.82
C ASP A 344 25.49 -3.39 11.86
N ILE A 345 26.19 -3.59 10.75
CA ILE A 345 27.56 -3.14 10.56
C ILE A 345 27.50 -1.91 9.67
N CYS A 346 27.75 -0.75 10.28
CA CYS A 346 27.66 0.53 9.61
C CYS A 346 28.97 1.30 9.70
N PHE A 347 29.16 2.23 8.77
CA PHE A 347 30.36 3.03 8.62
C PHE A 347 29.96 4.50 8.45
N ALA A 348 30.46 5.35 9.34
CA ALA A 348 30.26 6.80 9.27
C ALA A 348 31.44 7.51 8.61
N GLY A 349 31.14 8.63 7.96
CA GLY A 349 32.14 9.48 7.30
C GLY A 349 32.34 9.17 5.82
N ALA A 350 31.42 8.45 5.18
CA ALA A 350 31.50 8.14 3.75
C ALA A 350 30.97 9.26 2.84
N GLY A 351 30.31 10.28 3.40
CA GLY A 351 29.69 11.37 2.65
C GLY A 351 28.24 11.08 2.25
N ARG A 352 27.49 12.12 1.90
CA ARG A 352 26.04 12.00 1.62
C ARG A 352 25.72 11.59 0.18
N ASN A 353 26.62 11.89 -0.77
CA ASN A 353 26.40 11.66 -2.19
C ASN A 353 26.58 10.18 -2.55
N VAL A 354 25.49 9.52 -2.95
CA VAL A 354 25.52 8.09 -3.34
C VAL A 354 26.42 7.83 -4.55
N SER A 355 26.47 8.76 -5.50
CA SER A 355 27.32 8.63 -6.69
C SER A 355 28.82 8.62 -6.37
N GLN A 356 29.24 9.13 -5.20
CA GLN A 356 30.63 9.14 -4.75
C GLN A 356 30.99 7.93 -3.88
N LEU A 357 30.04 7.05 -3.56
CA LEU A 357 30.33 5.91 -2.68
C LEU A 357 31.36 4.96 -3.25
N SER A 358 31.47 4.84 -4.57
CA SER A 358 32.49 4.00 -5.22
C SER A 358 33.92 4.51 -5.02
N GLU A 359 34.11 5.76 -4.57
CA GLU A 359 35.43 6.28 -4.19
C GLU A 359 35.87 5.79 -2.80
N VAL A 360 34.90 5.38 -1.98
CA VAL A 360 35.10 5.03 -0.56
C VAL A 360 34.93 3.54 -0.31
N PHE A 361 33.90 2.94 -0.90
CA PHE A 361 33.54 1.54 -0.75
C PHE A 361 33.95 0.74 -2.00
N PRO A 362 34.41 -0.51 -1.85
CA PRO A 362 34.92 -1.29 -2.98
C PRO A 362 33.82 -1.78 -3.92
N ASP A 363 34.13 -1.95 -5.19
CA ASP A 363 33.27 -2.73 -6.08
C ASP A 363 33.24 -4.20 -5.65
N VAL A 364 32.08 -4.83 -5.85
CA VAL A 364 31.85 -6.25 -5.61
C VAL A 364 31.43 -6.90 -6.91
N ASP A 365 31.99 -8.06 -7.24
CA ASP A 365 31.59 -8.81 -8.42
C ASP A 365 31.04 -10.18 -8.04
N MET A 366 29.92 -10.54 -8.66
CA MET A 366 29.36 -11.89 -8.63
C MET A 366 29.74 -12.61 -9.92
N VAL A 367 30.47 -13.73 -9.82
CA VAL A 367 30.90 -14.54 -10.97
C VAL A 367 30.02 -15.77 -11.07
N PHE A 368 29.34 -15.93 -12.20
CA PHE A 368 28.42 -17.04 -12.44
C PHE A 368 29.14 -18.31 -12.92
N GLY A 369 28.43 -19.44 -12.94
CA GLY A 369 28.95 -20.74 -13.36
C GLY A 369 29.52 -20.76 -14.78
N ASN A 370 28.98 -19.92 -15.68
CA ASN A 370 29.46 -19.74 -17.05
C ASN A 370 30.63 -18.74 -17.19
N GLY A 371 31.11 -18.17 -16.08
CA GLY A 371 32.21 -17.19 -16.07
C GLY A 371 31.79 -15.75 -16.38
N GLN A 372 30.51 -15.48 -16.69
CA GLN A 372 30.01 -14.11 -16.78
C GLN A 372 29.99 -13.45 -15.40
N LYS A 373 30.05 -12.11 -15.38
CA LYS A 373 30.22 -11.32 -14.17
C LYS A 373 29.12 -10.26 -14.07
N LEU A 374 28.46 -10.21 -12.92
CA LEU A 374 27.61 -9.08 -12.52
C LEU A 374 28.39 -8.19 -11.55
N SER A 375 28.68 -6.96 -11.96
CA SER A 375 29.32 -5.96 -11.10
C SER A 375 28.29 -5.21 -10.27
N LEU A 376 28.55 -5.17 -8.97
CA LEU A 376 27.74 -4.54 -7.94
C LEU A 376 28.47 -3.29 -7.43
N SER A 377 27.81 -2.15 -7.62
CA SER A 377 28.21 -0.88 -7.00
C SER A 377 27.87 -0.85 -5.51
N PRO A 378 28.38 0.10 -4.71
CA PRO A 378 28.06 0.20 -3.28
C PRO A 378 26.56 0.23 -2.95
N GLU A 379 25.72 0.83 -3.82
CA GLU A 379 24.27 0.77 -3.67
C GLU A 379 23.67 -0.64 -3.82
N ASN A 380 24.42 -1.64 -4.26
CA ASN A 380 23.90 -3.01 -4.38
C ASN A 380 24.16 -3.86 -3.13
N TYR A 381 24.90 -3.35 -2.15
CA TYR A 381 25.18 -4.06 -0.90
C TYR A 381 25.19 -3.16 0.35
N LEU A 382 24.89 -1.86 0.23
CA LEU A 382 24.77 -0.91 1.33
C LEU A 382 23.38 -0.28 1.42
N PHE A 383 22.92 0.07 2.61
CA PHE A 383 21.75 0.93 2.82
C PHE A 383 22.10 2.13 3.71
N ARG A 384 21.32 3.22 3.64
CA ARG A 384 21.58 4.44 4.43
C ARG A 384 21.29 4.23 5.91
N HIS A 385 22.12 4.82 6.75
CA HIS A 385 21.86 4.88 8.19
C HIS A 385 20.85 5.99 8.50
N SER A 386 19.61 5.65 8.87
CA SER A 386 18.50 6.61 9.03
C SER A 386 18.70 7.67 10.14
N LYS A 387 19.65 7.48 11.07
CA LYS A 387 19.93 8.44 12.16
C LYS A 387 21.26 9.19 12.07
N VAL A 388 22.15 8.81 11.17
CA VAL A 388 23.51 9.37 11.09
C VAL A 388 23.80 9.66 9.63
N GLU A 389 23.80 10.94 9.29
CA GLU A 389 24.00 11.38 7.92
C GLU A 389 25.37 10.99 7.38
N GLY A 390 25.42 10.61 6.09
CA GLY A 390 26.64 10.15 5.44
C GLY A 390 27.22 8.86 6.01
N ALA A 391 26.41 8.10 6.78
CA ALA A 391 26.73 6.76 7.21
C ALA A 391 25.89 5.72 6.46
N TYR A 392 26.49 4.55 6.20
CA TYR A 392 25.88 3.44 5.47
C TYR A 392 26.15 2.13 6.16
N CYS A 393 25.22 1.19 6.03
CA CYS A 393 25.23 -0.12 6.64
C CYS A 393 25.32 -1.21 5.59
N LEU A 394 25.98 -2.33 5.90
CA LEU A 394 25.94 -3.52 5.05
C LEU A 394 24.50 -4.05 4.97
N GLY A 395 23.95 -4.14 3.76
CA GLY A 395 22.70 -4.84 3.47
C GLY A 395 22.92 -6.30 3.05
N VAL A 396 23.98 -6.91 3.58
CA VAL A 396 24.33 -8.32 3.40
C VAL A 396 24.47 -8.92 4.80
N PHE A 397 23.77 -10.01 5.06
CA PHE A 397 23.66 -10.63 6.37
C PHE A 397 23.99 -12.13 6.32
N GLN A 398 24.18 -12.73 7.50
CA GLN A 398 24.29 -14.18 7.63
C GLN A 398 22.90 -14.83 7.57
N ASN A 399 22.75 -15.89 6.79
CA ASN A 399 21.50 -16.66 6.67
C ASN A 399 21.30 -17.67 7.83
N GLY A 400 21.54 -17.24 9.07
CA GLY A 400 21.48 -18.12 10.24
C GLY A 400 22.30 -19.40 10.07
N LYS A 401 21.62 -20.56 10.13
CA LYS A 401 22.19 -21.90 9.86
C LYS A 401 21.81 -22.46 8.48
N ASP A 402 21.02 -21.74 7.67
CA ASP A 402 20.62 -22.21 6.35
C ASP A 402 21.79 -22.01 5.36
N PRO A 403 22.20 -23.05 4.62
CA PRO A 403 23.28 -22.96 3.65
C PRO A 403 22.88 -22.30 2.31
N THR A 404 21.65 -21.79 2.18
CA THR A 404 21.16 -21.13 0.97
C THR A 404 21.68 -19.69 0.88
N THR A 405 22.12 -19.29 -0.30
CA THR A 405 22.34 -17.87 -0.61
C THR A 405 21.03 -17.28 -1.13
N LEU A 406 20.56 -16.20 -0.50
CA LEU A 406 19.35 -15.47 -0.89
C LEU A 406 19.73 -14.05 -1.31
N LEU A 407 19.38 -13.67 -2.53
CA LEU A 407 19.63 -12.33 -3.07
C LEU A 407 18.31 -11.56 -3.14
N GLY A 408 18.15 -10.60 -2.24
CA GLY A 408 17.02 -9.68 -2.21
C GLY A 408 17.16 -8.47 -3.12
N GLY A 409 16.15 -7.59 -3.06
CA GLY A 409 16.02 -6.37 -3.86
C GLY A 409 17.22 -5.43 -3.81
N ILE A 410 17.96 -5.39 -2.70
CA ILE A 410 19.16 -4.54 -2.58
C ILE A 410 20.19 -4.82 -3.68
N VAL A 411 20.38 -6.09 -4.05
CA VAL A 411 21.39 -6.53 -5.03
C VAL A 411 21.08 -6.02 -6.43
N VAL A 412 19.81 -5.74 -6.72
CA VAL A 412 19.31 -5.46 -8.08
C VAL A 412 18.82 -4.02 -8.29
N ARG A 413 19.10 -3.10 -7.35
CA ARG A 413 18.92 -1.66 -7.59
C ARG A 413 19.72 -1.19 -8.80
N ASN A 414 19.07 -0.42 -9.67
CA ASN A 414 19.61 0.00 -10.97
C ASN A 414 20.15 -1.18 -11.80
N THR A 415 19.41 -2.30 -11.78
CA THR A 415 19.69 -3.48 -12.58
C THR A 415 18.38 -4.00 -13.13
N LEU A 416 18.26 -4.07 -14.46
CA LEU A 416 17.18 -4.80 -15.10
C LEU A 416 17.45 -6.29 -14.92
N VAL A 417 16.52 -6.98 -14.24
CA VAL A 417 16.55 -8.43 -14.05
C VAL A 417 15.46 -9.05 -14.90
N THR A 418 15.82 -9.91 -15.84
CA THR A 418 14.88 -10.63 -16.70
C THR A 418 14.86 -12.10 -16.31
N TYR A 419 13.68 -12.56 -15.89
CA TYR A 419 13.41 -13.96 -15.58
C TYR A 419 12.87 -14.63 -16.85
N ASP A 420 13.75 -15.22 -17.65
CA ASP A 420 13.38 -15.96 -18.86
C ASP A 420 13.09 -17.41 -18.48
N ARG A 421 11.82 -17.66 -18.14
CA ARG A 421 11.38 -18.96 -17.63
C ARG A 421 11.31 -20.01 -18.75
N HIS A 422 11.10 -19.56 -19.99
CA HIS A 422 11.11 -20.41 -21.19
C HIS A 422 12.48 -21.01 -21.44
N ASN A 423 13.52 -20.17 -21.44
CA ASN A 423 14.90 -20.59 -21.74
C ASN A 423 15.73 -20.90 -20.49
N GLU A 424 15.09 -21.02 -19.31
CA GLU A 424 15.74 -21.41 -18.07
C GLU A 424 16.99 -20.57 -17.73
N LYS A 425 16.86 -19.25 -17.84
CA LYS A 425 17.96 -18.30 -17.57
C LYS A 425 17.46 -17.02 -16.92
N ILE A 426 18.35 -16.36 -16.18
CA ILE A 426 18.12 -15.04 -15.61
C ILE A 426 19.15 -14.08 -16.19
N GLY A 427 18.67 -12.98 -16.75
CA GLY A 427 19.47 -11.89 -17.32
C GLY A 427 19.64 -10.74 -16.33
N PHE A 428 20.80 -10.11 -16.32
CA PHE A 428 21.10 -8.93 -15.52
C PHE A 428 21.74 -7.86 -16.41
N TRP A 429 21.22 -6.64 -16.35
CA TRP A 429 21.80 -5.50 -17.06
C TRP A 429 21.81 -4.27 -16.15
N LYS A 430 23.02 -3.82 -15.77
CA LYS A 430 23.19 -2.63 -14.93
C LYS A 430 22.75 -1.39 -15.72
N THR A 431 21.76 -0.67 -15.21
CA THR A 431 21.11 0.43 -15.93
C THR A 431 20.38 1.36 -14.98
N ASN A 432 20.20 2.64 -15.33
CA ASN A 432 19.33 3.53 -14.55
C ASN A 432 17.87 3.11 -14.80
N CYS A 433 17.23 2.49 -13.80
CA CYS A 433 15.87 1.97 -13.95
C CYS A 433 14.81 3.07 -14.11
N SER A 434 15.11 4.32 -13.75
CA SER A 434 14.23 5.47 -13.98
C SER A 434 14.21 5.93 -15.44
N GLU A 435 15.21 5.53 -16.23
CA GLU A 435 15.37 5.88 -17.65
C GLU A 435 15.26 4.62 -18.54
N LEU A 436 14.66 3.54 -18.02
CA LEU A 436 14.74 2.23 -18.67
C LEU A 436 14.25 2.27 -20.13
N TRP A 437 13.10 2.89 -20.37
CA TRP A 437 12.47 2.94 -21.69
C TRP A 437 13.28 3.73 -22.71
N GLU A 438 13.82 4.88 -22.30
CA GLU A 438 14.70 5.71 -23.13
C GLU A 438 15.96 4.93 -23.54
N ARG A 439 16.56 4.21 -22.59
CA ARG A 439 17.78 3.40 -22.81
C ARG A 439 17.53 2.15 -23.65
N LEU A 440 16.32 1.61 -23.64
CA LEU A 440 15.90 0.53 -24.53
C LEU A 440 15.46 1.04 -25.91
N HIS A 441 15.40 2.36 -26.12
CA HIS A 441 14.83 2.98 -27.33
C HIS A 441 13.40 2.52 -27.63
N ILE A 442 12.65 2.20 -26.57
CA ILE A 442 11.24 1.84 -26.66
C ILE A 442 10.45 3.11 -26.37
N SER A 443 9.64 3.59 -27.33
CA SER A 443 8.74 4.71 -27.07
C SER A 443 7.84 4.41 -25.87
N GLU A 444 7.68 5.39 -24.98
CA GLU A 444 6.52 5.42 -24.09
C GLU A 444 5.27 5.33 -24.98
N VAL A 445 4.34 4.44 -24.61
CA VAL A 445 3.21 4.01 -25.44
C VAL A 445 2.60 5.19 -26.21
N PRO A 446 2.41 5.11 -27.54
CA PRO A 446 1.89 6.24 -28.31
C PRO A 446 0.46 6.57 -27.89
N SER A 447 0.27 7.73 -27.24
CA SER A 447 -1.03 8.39 -27.22
C SER A 447 -1.31 8.94 -28.63
N SER A 448 -1.87 8.12 -29.50
CA SER A 448 -2.45 8.60 -30.75
C SER A 448 -3.51 7.63 -31.26
N ALA A 449 -4.77 7.96 -30.99
CA ALA A 449 -5.86 7.53 -31.85
C ALA A 449 -5.59 8.10 -33.27
N PRO A 450 -5.65 7.30 -34.34
CA PRO A 450 -5.54 7.82 -35.69
C PRO A 450 -6.75 8.70 -36.00
N SER A 451 -6.47 9.94 -36.37
CA SER A 451 -7.41 10.86 -37.00
C SER A 451 -7.64 10.40 -38.44
N ASP A 452 -8.53 9.43 -38.64
CA ASP A 452 -9.09 9.16 -39.97
C ASP A 452 -10.44 9.88 -40.10
N SER A 453 -10.42 10.81 -41.05
CA SER A 453 -11.49 11.60 -41.60
C SER A 453 -12.58 10.77 -42.28
N GLU A 454 -13.84 11.13 -41.98
CA GLU A 454 -15.03 11.21 -42.85
C GLU A 454 -16.29 10.66 -42.15
N GLY A 455 -17.32 11.51 -42.06
CA GLY A 455 -18.69 11.08 -41.80
C GLY A 455 -19.39 11.83 -40.66
N ASP A 456 -20.14 12.86 -41.04
CA ASP A 456 -21.12 13.56 -40.23
C ASP A 456 -22.12 12.61 -39.54
N MET A 457 -21.94 12.41 -38.23
CA MET A 457 -23.02 12.35 -37.25
C MET A 457 -22.36 12.34 -35.89
N ALA A 458 -22.38 13.47 -35.19
CA ALA A 458 -21.87 13.60 -33.83
C ALA A 458 -22.53 12.53 -32.94
N PRO A 459 -21.81 11.48 -32.51
CA PRO A 459 -22.33 10.60 -31.48
C PRO A 459 -22.24 11.37 -30.17
N ALA A 460 -23.34 11.42 -29.42
CA ALA A 460 -23.34 11.93 -28.06
C ALA A 460 -22.16 11.30 -27.28
N PRO A 461 -21.39 12.08 -26.51
CA PRO A 461 -20.19 11.56 -25.87
C PRO A 461 -20.57 10.38 -24.96
N ALA A 462 -19.97 9.23 -25.24
CA ALA A 462 -20.00 8.10 -24.34
C ALA A 462 -19.44 8.56 -22.98
N PRO A 463 -20.02 8.11 -21.85
CA PRO A 463 -19.55 8.52 -20.53
C PRO A 463 -18.21 7.85 -20.23
N SER A 464 -17.13 8.43 -20.73
CA SER A 464 -15.77 8.17 -20.32
C SER A 464 -15.51 9.00 -19.07
N GLY A 465 -15.75 8.41 -17.90
CA GLY A 465 -15.46 9.06 -16.64
C GLY A 465 -15.66 8.08 -15.51
N LEU A 466 -14.57 7.43 -15.09
CA LEU A 466 -14.48 6.98 -13.70
C LEU A 466 -14.90 8.16 -12.82
N PRO A 467 -15.70 7.97 -11.76
CA PRO A 467 -16.22 9.08 -10.97
C PRO A 467 -15.06 9.88 -10.37
N GLU A 468 -14.82 11.07 -10.92
CA GLU A 468 -13.95 12.08 -10.32
C GLU A 468 -14.54 12.45 -8.96
N PHE A 469 -13.85 12.10 -7.89
CA PHE A 469 -14.19 12.60 -6.57
C PHE A 469 -13.50 13.94 -6.33
N ASP A 470 -14.29 14.92 -5.90
CA ASP A 470 -13.82 16.24 -5.50
C ASP A 470 -13.03 16.16 -4.19
N VAL A 471 -11.75 16.56 -4.23
CA VAL A 471 -10.86 16.57 -3.07
C VAL A 471 -11.04 17.88 -2.31
N GLY A 472 -11.38 17.81 -1.01
CA GLY A 472 -11.61 18.99 -0.18
C GLY A 472 -10.38 19.48 0.58
N LEU A 473 -9.47 18.56 0.94
CA LEU A 473 -8.27 18.86 1.73
C LEU A 473 -7.25 17.75 1.58
N ILE A 474 -5.97 18.10 1.41
CA ILE A 474 -4.86 17.17 1.58
C ILE A 474 -4.17 17.51 2.91
N THR A 475 -4.03 16.54 3.81
CA THR A 475 -3.25 16.71 5.04
C THR A 475 -1.89 16.06 4.91
N VAL A 476 -0.85 16.71 5.41
CA VAL A 476 0.55 16.25 5.28
C VAL A 476 1.24 16.39 6.63
N ASP A 477 1.66 15.28 7.22
CA ASP A 477 2.40 15.25 8.48
C ASP A 477 3.90 15.19 8.22
N MET A 478 4.62 16.17 8.74
CA MET A 478 6.07 16.29 8.57
C MET A 478 6.77 16.45 9.92
N SER A 479 7.82 15.67 10.13
CA SER A 479 8.76 15.85 11.24
C SER A 479 9.94 16.67 10.78
N ILE A 480 10.22 17.79 11.43
CA ILE A 480 11.37 18.66 11.14
C ILE A 480 12.32 18.59 12.33
N ASN A 481 13.61 18.35 12.07
CA ASN A 481 14.63 18.19 13.10
C ASN A 481 15.11 19.54 13.69
N VAL A 482 14.15 20.38 14.09
CA VAL A 482 14.33 21.68 14.73
C VAL A 482 13.31 21.79 15.86
N THR A 483 13.70 22.33 17.00
CA THR A 483 12.80 22.52 18.15
C THR A 483 11.74 23.59 17.84
N TYR A 484 10.53 23.40 18.39
CA TYR A 484 9.41 24.28 18.07
C TYR A 484 9.69 25.78 18.32
N PRO A 485 10.36 26.21 19.41
CA PRO A 485 10.69 27.62 19.61
C PRO A 485 11.55 28.22 18.49
N ASN A 486 12.47 27.43 17.92
CA ASN A 486 13.34 27.85 16.81
C ASN A 486 12.61 27.83 15.47
N LEU A 487 11.66 26.90 15.29
CA LEU A 487 10.90 26.76 14.05
C LEU A 487 9.73 27.74 13.95
N LYS A 488 9.12 28.11 15.09
CA LYS A 488 7.96 29.00 15.18
C LYS A 488 8.08 30.30 14.35
N PRO A 489 9.19 31.07 14.39
CA PRO A 489 9.32 32.27 13.57
C PRO A 489 9.38 32.00 12.05
N HIS A 490 9.74 30.78 11.64
CA HIS A 490 9.89 30.38 10.23
C HIS A 490 8.69 29.64 9.64
N LEU A 491 7.63 29.39 10.42
CA LEU A 491 6.47 28.61 9.93
C LEU A 491 5.79 29.23 8.69
N HIS A 492 5.76 30.56 8.60
CA HIS A 492 5.19 31.25 7.44
C HIS A 492 6.06 31.08 6.18
N GLU A 493 7.36 31.33 6.33
CA GLU A 493 8.36 31.14 5.26
C GLU A 493 8.36 29.70 4.75
N LEU A 494 8.28 28.73 5.68
CA LEU A 494 8.18 27.32 5.37
C LEU A 494 6.91 26.97 4.59
N ALA A 495 5.75 27.57 4.94
CA ALA A 495 4.51 27.40 4.18
C ALA A 495 4.64 27.90 2.73
N GLU A 496 5.29 29.05 2.54
CA GLU A 496 5.54 29.64 1.21
C GLU A 496 6.49 28.77 0.37
N LEU A 497 7.53 28.22 0.99
CA LEU A 497 8.46 27.30 0.33
C LEU A 497 7.77 26.01 -0.10
N ILE A 498 7.00 25.39 0.81
CA ILE A 498 6.20 24.20 0.48
C ILE A 498 5.26 24.51 -0.68
N ALA A 499 4.55 25.63 -0.64
CA ALA A 499 3.63 26.02 -1.71
C ALA A 499 4.35 26.21 -3.05
N LYS A 500 5.54 26.83 -3.05
CA LYS A 500 6.36 27.02 -4.24
C LYS A 500 6.84 25.69 -4.84
N GLU A 501 7.36 24.77 -4.02
CA GLU A 501 7.82 23.45 -4.48
C GLU A 501 6.66 22.56 -4.97
N LEU A 502 5.46 22.77 -4.42
CA LEU A 502 4.25 22.13 -4.88
C LEU A 502 3.59 22.85 -6.06
N ASP A 503 4.14 23.99 -6.50
CA ASP A 503 3.63 24.85 -7.57
C ASP A 503 2.11 25.14 -7.40
N ILE A 504 1.79 25.64 -6.20
CA ILE A 504 0.47 26.10 -5.76
C ILE A 504 0.59 27.46 -5.05
N ASP A 505 -0.54 28.15 -4.85
CA ASP A 505 -0.55 29.43 -4.13
C ASP A 505 -0.29 29.22 -2.63
N SER A 506 0.52 30.07 -2.00
CA SER A 506 0.83 29.98 -0.57
C SER A 506 -0.41 30.06 0.33
N ARG A 507 -1.50 30.69 -0.11
CA ARG A 507 -2.79 30.73 0.61
C ARG A 507 -3.47 29.37 0.73
N GLN A 508 -3.08 28.41 -0.12
CA GLN A 508 -3.57 27.03 -0.07
C GLN A 508 -2.90 26.22 1.03
N VAL A 509 -1.69 26.56 1.47
CA VAL A 509 -0.93 25.80 2.47
C VAL A 509 -1.11 26.44 3.85
N ARG A 510 -1.62 25.68 4.82
CA ARG A 510 -1.83 26.16 6.19
C ARG A 510 -1.33 25.17 7.22
N VAL A 511 -0.75 25.67 8.29
CA VAL A 511 -0.44 24.86 9.48
C VAL A 511 -1.75 24.50 10.19
N MET A 512 -2.05 23.22 10.31
CA MET A 512 -3.22 22.72 11.03
C MET A 512 -2.91 22.39 12.49
N ASN A 513 -1.75 21.76 12.75
CA ASN A 513 -1.31 21.41 14.10
C ASN A 513 0.21 21.41 14.19
N VAL A 514 0.74 21.74 15.36
CA VAL A 514 2.18 21.67 15.65
C VAL A 514 2.40 21.03 17.01
N THR A 515 3.17 19.95 17.04
CA THR A 515 3.49 19.20 18.25
C THR A 515 5.01 19.17 18.44
N SER A 516 5.49 19.58 19.61
CA SER A 516 6.91 19.50 19.95
C SER A 516 7.26 18.09 20.42
N GLN A 517 8.27 17.46 19.81
CA GLN A 517 8.70 16.10 20.14
C GLN A 517 10.21 16.07 20.44
N GLY A 518 10.59 16.44 21.67
CA GLY A 518 12.00 16.49 22.07
C GLY A 518 12.79 17.50 21.22
N ASN A 519 13.70 17.01 20.37
CA ASN A 519 14.55 17.83 19.50
C ASN A 519 13.94 18.12 18.11
N SER A 520 12.80 17.52 17.78
CA SER A 520 12.09 17.74 16.53
C SER A 520 10.71 18.37 16.77
N THR A 521 10.13 18.90 15.69
CA THR A 521 8.78 19.43 15.65
C THR A 521 7.98 18.67 14.61
N LEU A 522 6.85 18.10 15.03
CA LEU A 522 5.86 17.52 14.13
C LEU A 522 4.89 18.62 13.69
N ILE A 523 4.71 18.79 12.39
CA ILE A 523 3.77 19.75 11.81
C ILE A 523 2.81 19.02 10.89
N ARG A 524 1.51 19.22 11.12
CA ARG A 524 0.45 18.84 10.18
C ARG A 524 0.12 20.05 9.30
N TRP A 525 0.36 19.92 8.01
CA TRP A 525 -0.02 20.88 6.98
C TRP A 525 -1.35 20.49 6.36
N GLY A 526 -2.16 21.50 6.01
CA GLY A 526 -3.36 21.34 5.22
C GLY A 526 -3.20 22.09 3.91
N ILE A 527 -3.40 21.39 2.79
CA ILE A 527 -3.39 21.94 1.44
C ILE A 527 -4.84 22.03 0.95
N PHE A 528 -5.32 23.25 0.83
CA PHE A 528 -6.69 23.59 0.50
C PHE A 528 -6.85 23.91 -0.99
N PRO A 529 -8.06 23.81 -1.55
CA PRO A 529 -8.36 24.24 -2.92
C PRO A 529 -8.03 25.72 -3.20
N ALA A 530 -7.77 26.04 -4.47
CA ALA A 530 -7.43 27.38 -4.91
C ALA A 530 -8.66 28.28 -5.04
N GLY A 531 -8.57 29.51 -4.52
CA GLY A 531 -9.62 30.52 -4.72
C GLY A 531 -10.92 30.21 -3.96
N PRO A 532 -12.10 30.57 -4.51
CA PRO A 532 -13.39 30.36 -3.85
C PRO A 532 -13.93 28.92 -4.00
N SER A 533 -13.21 28.01 -4.67
CA SER A 533 -13.66 26.64 -4.83
C SER A 533 -13.58 25.88 -3.51
N ASN A 534 -14.54 24.99 -3.28
CA ASN A 534 -14.53 24.11 -2.11
C ASN A 534 -13.80 22.79 -2.39
N SER A 535 -13.48 22.49 -3.66
CA SER A 535 -12.75 21.31 -4.13
C SER A 535 -11.60 21.65 -5.07
N MET A 536 -10.65 20.72 -5.14
CA MET A 536 -9.68 20.58 -6.22
C MET A 536 -9.96 19.30 -7.00
N THR A 537 -9.63 19.30 -8.30
CA THR A 537 -9.79 18.11 -9.15
C THR A 537 -8.88 16.99 -8.68
N ASN A 538 -9.24 15.73 -8.99
CA ASN A 538 -8.39 14.59 -8.71
C ASN A 538 -7.02 14.74 -9.39
N THR A 539 -6.98 15.26 -10.63
CA THR A 539 -5.72 15.55 -11.33
C THR A 539 -4.84 16.55 -10.58
N THR A 540 -5.41 17.64 -10.07
CA THR A 540 -4.66 18.63 -9.26
C THR A 540 -4.16 18.00 -7.95
N ALA A 541 -5.01 17.25 -7.25
CA ALA A 541 -4.64 16.59 -6.00
C ALA A 541 -3.51 15.58 -6.21
N MET A 542 -3.60 14.75 -7.24
CA MET A 542 -2.55 13.78 -7.59
C MET A 542 -1.27 14.46 -8.03
N GLY A 543 -1.32 15.60 -8.73
CA GLY A 543 -0.15 16.40 -9.04
C GLY A 543 0.58 16.92 -7.79
N ILE A 544 -0.18 17.35 -6.77
CA ILE A 544 0.37 17.78 -5.47
C ILE A 544 1.00 16.60 -4.72
N ILE A 545 0.29 15.46 -4.61
CA ILE A 545 0.78 14.24 -3.93
C ILE A 545 2.03 13.69 -4.63
N TYR A 546 2.04 13.72 -5.95
CA TYR A 546 3.20 13.31 -6.74
C TYR A 546 4.44 14.14 -6.38
N ARG A 547 4.32 15.47 -6.31
CA ARG A 547 5.43 16.36 -5.90
C ARG A 547 5.86 16.15 -4.44
N LEU A 548 4.91 15.87 -3.53
CA LEU A 548 5.20 15.56 -2.12
C LEU A 548 5.98 14.25 -1.95
N THR A 549 5.56 13.19 -2.64
CA THR A 549 6.09 11.83 -2.47
C THR A 549 7.38 11.57 -3.26
N GLN A 550 7.64 12.30 -4.35
CA GLN A 550 8.90 12.21 -5.11
C GLN A 550 10.04 13.10 -4.55
N HIS A 551 9.97 13.49 -3.27
CA HIS A 551 11.04 14.23 -2.56
C HIS A 551 11.50 15.55 -3.20
N HIS A 552 10.63 16.28 -3.89
CA HIS A 552 11.01 17.56 -4.51
C HIS A 552 10.90 18.78 -3.58
N VAL A 553 10.36 18.66 -2.37
CA VAL A 553 10.27 19.81 -1.45
C VAL A 553 11.63 20.11 -0.82
N GLN A 554 12.46 20.89 -1.51
CA GLN A 554 13.74 21.34 -0.99
C GLN A 554 13.54 22.39 0.10
N LEU A 555 13.84 22.02 1.35
CA LEU A 555 13.87 22.99 2.46
C LEU A 555 15.27 23.62 2.59
N PRO A 556 15.34 24.93 2.89
CA PRO A 556 16.59 25.63 3.21
C PRO A 556 17.46 24.91 4.26
N GLU A 557 18.79 24.93 4.08
CA GLU A 557 19.74 24.21 4.94
C GLU A 557 19.65 24.59 6.43
N ASN A 558 19.19 25.80 6.76
CA ASN A 558 19.02 26.27 8.14
C ASN A 558 17.83 25.62 8.87
N LEU A 559 16.88 25.00 8.15
CA LEU A 559 15.72 24.32 8.74
C LEU A 559 15.97 22.83 9.03
N GLY A 560 17.19 22.34 8.76
CA GLY A 560 17.57 20.95 9.01
C GLY A 560 16.88 19.94 8.09
N SER A 561 17.05 18.65 8.39
CA SER A 561 16.38 17.57 7.67
C SER A 561 14.90 17.48 8.09
N TYR A 562 14.02 17.23 7.11
CA TYR A 562 12.63 16.87 7.36
C TYR A 562 12.35 15.42 6.95
N GLN A 563 11.31 14.84 7.52
CA GLN A 563 10.76 13.55 7.14
C GLN A 563 9.26 13.70 6.93
N LEU A 564 8.78 13.31 5.75
CA LEU A 564 7.35 13.09 5.51
C LEU A 564 6.93 11.83 6.26
N LEU A 565 5.94 11.93 7.15
CA LEU A 565 5.46 10.80 7.95
C LEU A 565 4.22 10.16 7.32
N GLU A 566 3.24 10.99 6.97
CA GLU A 566 1.95 10.54 6.45
C GLU A 566 1.33 11.65 5.60
N TRP A 567 0.51 11.28 4.62
CA TRP A 567 -0.37 12.19 3.93
C TRP A 567 -1.74 11.53 3.74
N ASN A 568 -2.79 12.34 3.68
CA ASN A 568 -4.14 11.82 3.49
C ASN A 568 -4.97 12.79 2.65
N VAL A 569 -5.85 12.24 1.82
CA VAL A 569 -6.78 12.98 0.96
C VAL A 569 -8.16 12.90 1.59
N GLN A 570 -8.64 14.02 2.09
CA GLN A 570 -10.01 14.12 2.58
C GLN A 570 -10.93 14.51 1.42
N PRO A 571 -11.97 13.70 1.12
CA PRO A 571 -12.98 14.09 0.15
C PRO A 571 -13.67 15.36 0.62
N LEU A 572 -14.29 16.09 -0.32
CA LEU A 572 -15.10 17.25 0.04
C LEU A 572 -16.10 16.85 1.11
N SER A 573 -15.88 17.35 2.33
CA SER A 573 -16.84 17.23 3.41
C SER A 573 -18.12 17.87 2.87
N LYS A 574 -19.13 17.04 2.54
CA LYS A 574 -20.51 17.52 2.45
C LYS A 574 -20.80 18.07 3.84
N ARG A 575 -20.51 19.35 4.05
CA ARG A 575 -20.98 20.16 5.15
C ARG A 575 -22.46 19.86 5.18
N SER A 576 -22.88 19.01 6.12
CA SER A 576 -24.18 18.36 5.98
C SER A 576 -25.18 19.48 5.88
N TRP A 577 -26.07 19.41 4.89
CA TRP A 577 -27.16 20.38 4.73
C TRP A 577 -27.82 20.72 6.09
N PHE A 578 -27.88 19.71 6.97
CA PHE A 578 -28.22 19.85 8.37
C PHE A 578 -27.41 20.92 9.11
N ARG A 579 -26.07 20.95 9.11
CA ARG A 579 -25.31 21.94 9.90
C ARG A 579 -25.56 23.39 9.47
N ASP A 580 -25.70 23.65 8.17
CA ASP A 580 -26.00 25.01 7.69
C ASP A 580 -27.46 25.40 7.95
N HIS A 581 -28.38 24.43 8.04
CA HIS A 581 -29.80 24.67 8.25
C HIS A 581 -30.26 24.38 9.68
N VAL A 582 -29.42 23.87 10.58
CA VAL A 582 -29.79 23.48 11.95
C VAL A 582 -30.35 24.69 12.69
N VAL A 583 -29.76 25.87 12.54
CA VAL A 583 -30.29 27.09 13.16
C VAL A 583 -31.67 27.43 12.60
N SER A 584 -31.86 27.37 11.28
CA SER A 584 -33.15 27.62 10.62
C SER A 584 -34.22 26.57 10.97
N ILE A 585 -33.83 25.30 11.07
CA ILE A 585 -34.70 24.18 11.46
C ILE A 585 -35.09 24.34 12.92
N LEU A 586 -34.15 24.67 13.82
CA LEU A 586 -34.43 24.92 15.23
C LEU A 586 -35.37 26.12 15.40
N LEU A 587 -35.17 27.20 14.65
CA LEU A 587 -36.10 28.36 14.60
C LEU A 587 -37.49 27.96 14.10
N GLY A 588 -37.57 27.14 13.04
CA GLY A 588 -38.83 26.62 12.50
C GLY A 588 -39.57 25.72 13.49
N ILE A 589 -38.87 24.79 14.15
CA ILE A 589 -39.42 23.92 15.20
C ILE A 589 -39.91 24.77 16.37
N LEU A 590 -39.14 25.76 16.82
CA LEU A 590 -39.53 26.67 17.90
C LEU A 590 -40.82 27.44 17.55
N LEU A 591 -40.94 27.95 16.32
CA LEU A 591 -42.15 28.60 15.82
C LEU A 591 -43.36 27.66 15.80
N VAL A 592 -43.21 26.42 15.32
CA VAL A 592 -44.29 25.43 15.30
C VAL A 592 -44.71 25.04 16.72
N VAL A 593 -43.76 24.86 17.63
CA VAL A 593 -44.05 24.57 19.05
C VAL A 593 -44.79 25.76 19.70
N LEU A 594 -44.40 27.00 19.42
CA LEU A 594 -45.10 28.19 19.90
C LEU A 594 -46.53 28.29 19.32
N LEU A 595 -46.71 28.04 18.03
CA LEU A 595 -48.01 28.05 17.37
C LEU A 595 -48.92 26.95 17.91
N THR A 596 -48.42 25.73 18.07
CA THR A 596 -49.19 24.61 18.63
C THR A 596 -49.55 24.84 20.10
N LEU A 597 -48.62 25.34 20.92
CA LEU A 597 -48.92 25.74 22.31
C LEU A 597 -49.97 26.85 22.35
N SER A 598 -49.89 27.85 21.47
CA SER A 598 -50.89 28.92 21.38
C SER A 598 -52.28 28.38 20.98
N ALA A 599 -52.33 27.49 19.99
CA ALA A 599 -53.58 26.85 19.54
C ALA A 599 -54.17 25.95 20.64
N LEU A 600 -53.33 25.20 21.37
CA LEU A 600 -53.74 24.39 22.50
C LEU A 600 -54.30 25.26 23.63
N LEU A 601 -53.65 26.39 23.92
CA LEU A 601 -54.10 27.37 24.90
C LEU A 601 -55.47 27.94 24.48
N VAL A 602 -55.63 28.31 23.22
CA VAL A 602 -56.92 28.77 22.65
C VAL A 602 -57.98 27.69 22.77
N LEU A 603 -57.68 26.43 22.44
CA LEU A 603 -58.59 25.29 22.57
C LEU A 603 -58.99 25.03 24.02
N ILE A 604 -58.06 25.14 24.97
CA ILE A 604 -58.34 24.99 26.41
C ILE A 604 -59.21 26.14 26.91
N VAL A 605 -58.92 27.39 26.50
CA VAL A 605 -59.72 28.56 26.83
C VAL A 605 -61.11 28.44 26.20
N TRP A 606 -61.22 28.00 24.95
CA TRP A 606 -62.47 27.79 24.23
C TRP A 606 -63.30 26.67 24.87
N ARG A 607 -62.70 25.50 25.17
CA ARG A 607 -63.35 24.41 25.91
C ARG A 607 -63.77 24.82 27.32
N LYS A 608 -63.02 25.68 28.02
CA LYS A 608 -63.44 26.22 29.32
C LYS A 608 -64.59 27.22 29.18
N LYS A 609 -64.59 28.06 28.13
CA LYS A 609 -65.63 29.06 27.87
C LYS A 609 -66.95 28.43 27.41
N PHE A 610 -66.89 27.36 26.62
CA PHE A 610 -68.05 26.68 26.03
C PHE A 610 -68.51 25.41 26.72
N ARG A 611 -67.87 24.98 27.83
CA ARG A 611 -68.37 23.87 28.67
C ARG A 611 -69.71 24.16 29.37
N GLY A 612 -70.30 25.33 29.16
CA GLY A 612 -71.63 25.69 29.64
C GLY A 612 -72.78 25.45 28.65
N GLN A 613 -72.53 25.06 27.39
CA GLN A 613 -73.61 24.77 26.44
C GLN A 613 -73.90 23.27 26.38
N ALA A 614 -75.04 22.95 26.97
CA ALA A 614 -75.54 21.63 27.30
C ALA A 614 -76.05 20.81 26.10
N ALA A 615 -75.91 19.50 26.28
CA ALA A 615 -76.86 18.43 26.00
C ALA A 615 -77.77 18.50 24.75
N TYR A 616 -77.57 17.52 23.87
CA TYR A 616 -78.68 16.80 23.27
C TYR A 616 -78.35 15.30 23.30
N ARG A 617 -79.17 14.51 24.00
CA ARG A 617 -79.19 13.04 23.97
C ARG A 617 -80.50 12.63 23.31
N PRO A 618 -80.50 11.88 22.20
CA PRO A 618 -81.73 11.33 21.65
C PRO A 618 -82.23 10.19 22.54
N VAL A 619 -83.53 10.18 22.78
CA VAL A 619 -84.28 9.08 23.40
C VAL A 619 -84.38 7.95 22.36
N ASP A 620 -84.31 6.69 22.79
CA ASP A 620 -84.45 5.45 21.99
C ASP A 620 -83.19 4.78 21.39
N SER A 621 -82.02 4.89 22.02
CA SER A 621 -80.92 3.95 21.74
C SER A 621 -81.17 2.62 22.48
N ALA A 622 -81.61 1.60 21.75
CA ALA A 622 -81.76 0.23 22.22
C ALA A 622 -80.44 -0.30 22.81
N VAL A 623 -80.48 -0.77 24.06
CA VAL A 623 -79.35 -1.42 24.74
C VAL A 623 -79.48 -2.94 24.52
N PRO A 624 -78.46 -3.63 23.97
CA PRO A 624 -78.50 -5.07 23.80
C PRO A 624 -78.48 -5.77 25.16
N GLU A 625 -79.50 -6.57 25.42
CA GLU A 625 -79.63 -7.42 26.60
C GLU A 625 -78.65 -8.60 26.46
N GLN A 626 -77.73 -8.74 27.42
CA GLN A 626 -76.73 -9.79 27.45
C GLN A 626 -77.34 -11.05 28.08
N GLU A 627 -77.45 -12.13 27.30
CA GLU A 627 -77.92 -13.44 27.77
C GLU A 627 -77.04 -13.98 28.91
N LEU A 628 -77.72 -14.40 29.98
CA LEU A 628 -77.16 -15.15 31.11
C LEU A 628 -76.77 -16.57 30.67
N GLN A 629 -75.57 -17.02 31.04
CA GLN A 629 -75.16 -18.41 30.86
C GLN A 629 -76.02 -19.37 31.71
N PRO A 630 -76.34 -20.60 31.24
CA PRO A 630 -77.24 -21.53 31.92
C PRO A 630 -76.60 -22.16 33.17
N LEU A 631 -77.48 -22.51 34.12
CA LEU A 631 -77.29 -22.99 35.51
C LEU A 631 -76.09 -23.92 35.78
#